data_AF-B5CWL5-F1
#
_entry.id   AF-B5CWL5-F1
#
_cell.length_a   1.000
_cell.length_b   1.000
_cell.length_c   1.000
_cell.angle_alpha   90.00
_cell.angle_beta   90.00
_cell.angle_gamma   90.00
#
_symmetry.space_group_name_H-M   'P 1'
#
loop_
_entity.id
_entity.type
_entity.pdbx_description
1 polymer ?
#
loop_
_entity_poly.entity_id
_entity_poly.type
_entity_poly.pdbx_seq_one_letter_code
_entity_poly.pdbx_strand_id
1 'polypeptide(L)'
;MKQIFIFILLVLSTYLKAQSIQKIDSLLLVAYENDQKVRTESMILMNKLNSTGANDVPVFVIDSLMLLQEQTQAIDKENQILVTSILKKGLPEGLSQQSYKTIWLIVDHADLKFQKKHLPIMEEAVQKELVSAGDFAVLTDRIRMRECKPQKYGTQSYTITVDGRQVIYIWPIEDAKMLNELRNKIGVGDIETYIQVLKATAGCEVIYDPELTVHQMKKMGLLKNKKGRI
;
A
#
# COMPACT_ATOMS: atom_id res chain seq x y z
N MET A 1 14.45 50.01 13.14
CA MET A 1 15.40 48.88 13.36
C MET A 1 14.73 47.57 13.76
N LYS A 2 13.88 47.51 14.81
CA LYS A 2 13.18 46.26 15.22
C LYS A 2 12.35 45.61 14.11
N GLN A 3 11.57 46.38 13.33
CA GLN A 3 10.75 45.84 12.24
C GLN A 3 11.58 45.23 11.09
N ILE A 4 12.71 45.85 10.73
CA ILE A 4 13.63 45.33 9.69
C ILE A 4 14.27 44.02 10.17
N PHE A 5 14.63 43.92 11.45
CA PHE A 5 15.23 42.71 12.02
C PHE A 5 14.23 41.54 12.08
N ILE A 6 12.97 41.80 12.44
CA ILE A 6 11.88 40.82 12.40
C ILE A 6 11.64 40.33 10.96
N PHE A 7 11.67 41.24 9.98
CA PHE A 7 11.51 40.89 8.57
C PHE A 7 12.64 39.99 8.05
N ILE A 8 13.91 40.29 8.38
CA ILE A 8 15.06 39.46 8.00
C ILE A 8 14.98 38.07 8.64
N LEU A 9 14.60 37.98 9.92
CA LEU A 9 14.40 36.70 10.62
C LEU A 9 13.30 35.85 9.97
N LEU A 10 12.18 36.47 9.59
CA LEU A 10 11.09 35.79 8.89
C LEU A 10 11.56 35.25 7.54
N VAL A 11 12.23 36.06 6.72
CA VAL A 11 12.75 35.64 5.40
C VAL A 11 13.79 34.52 5.53
N LEU A 12 14.67 34.60 6.53
CA LEU A 12 15.65 33.54 6.76
C LEU A 12 14.97 32.23 7.21
N SER A 13 13.93 32.33 8.05
CA SER A 13 13.18 31.17 8.53
C SER A 13 12.40 30.46 7.42
N THR A 14 11.79 31.21 6.49
CA THR A 14 11.07 30.65 5.35
C THR A 14 12.04 29.99 4.36
N TYR A 15 13.19 30.60 4.12
CA TYR A 15 14.24 30.03 3.26
C TYR A 15 14.77 28.70 3.82
N LEU A 16 15.08 28.65 5.11
CA LEU A 16 15.53 27.41 5.77
C LEU A 16 14.46 26.30 5.73
N LYS A 17 13.18 26.65 5.92
CA LYS A 17 12.07 25.71 5.79
C LYS A 17 11.98 25.16 4.36
N ALA A 18 12.05 26.03 3.34
CA ALA A 18 12.01 25.63 1.94
C ALA A 18 13.17 24.70 1.57
N GLN A 19 14.39 25.00 2.01
CA GLN A 19 15.56 24.14 1.77
C GLN A 19 15.41 22.77 2.46
N SER A 20 14.83 22.74 3.67
CA SER A 20 14.52 21.47 4.37
C SER A 20 13.48 20.64 3.62
N ILE A 21 12.42 21.27 3.10
CA ILE A 21 11.37 20.60 2.34
C ILE A 21 11.91 20.02 1.03
N GLN A 22 12.68 20.80 0.28
CA GLN A 22 13.32 20.34 -0.95
C GLN A 22 14.22 19.12 -0.71
N LYS A 23 14.98 19.12 0.40
CA LYS A 23 15.80 17.96 0.77
C LYS A 23 14.95 16.73 1.09
N ILE A 24 13.82 16.90 1.78
CA ILE A 24 12.90 15.79 2.09
C ILE A 24 12.29 15.24 0.78
N ASP A 25 11.85 16.12 -0.13
CA ASP A 25 11.34 15.71 -1.44
C ASP A 25 12.36 14.89 -2.23
N SER A 26 13.63 15.33 -2.28
CA SER A 26 14.69 14.57 -2.94
C SER A 26 14.92 13.18 -2.32
N LEU A 27 14.89 13.08 -0.99
CA LEU A 27 15.04 11.80 -0.30
C LEU A 27 13.88 10.85 -0.57
N LEU A 28 12.64 11.37 -0.57
CA LEU A 28 11.44 10.57 -0.86
C LEU A 28 11.37 10.17 -2.35
N LEU A 29 11.86 10.99 -3.26
CA LEU A 29 11.96 10.61 -4.67
C LEU A 29 12.90 9.41 -4.86
N VAL A 30 14.09 9.45 -4.26
CA VAL A 30 15.05 8.32 -4.32
C VAL A 30 14.46 7.06 -3.66
N ALA A 31 13.80 7.21 -2.51
CA ALA A 31 13.11 6.11 -1.84
C ALA A 31 12.04 5.46 -2.73
N TYR A 32 11.24 6.28 -3.42
CA TYR A 32 10.24 5.83 -4.38
C TYR A 32 10.87 5.08 -5.56
N GLU A 33 11.87 5.66 -6.21
CA GLU A 33 12.51 5.07 -7.39
C GLU A 33 13.13 3.70 -7.07
N ASN A 34 13.84 3.60 -5.95
CA ASN A 34 14.45 2.34 -5.52
C ASN A 34 13.40 1.28 -5.17
N ASP A 35 12.36 1.65 -4.42
CA ASP A 35 11.27 0.75 -4.04
C ASP A 35 10.48 0.25 -5.26
N GLN A 36 10.09 1.15 -6.15
CA GLN A 36 9.29 0.78 -7.32
C GLN A 36 10.10 -0.03 -8.34
N LYS A 37 11.40 0.24 -8.48
CA LYS A 37 12.28 -0.53 -9.36
C LYS A 37 12.32 -2.01 -8.97
N VAL A 38 12.67 -2.32 -7.72
CA VAL A 38 12.79 -3.72 -7.26
C VAL A 38 11.46 -4.46 -7.32
N ARG A 39 10.35 -3.77 -6.99
CA ARG A 39 8.99 -4.35 -7.07
C ARG A 39 8.56 -4.62 -8.51
N THR A 40 8.91 -3.73 -9.44
CA THR A 40 8.62 -3.92 -10.87
C THR A 40 9.40 -5.10 -11.43
N GLU A 41 10.70 -5.20 -11.11
CA GLU A 41 11.54 -6.34 -11.53
C GLU A 41 10.99 -7.67 -10.97
N SER A 42 10.60 -7.69 -9.69
CA SER A 42 9.97 -8.86 -9.06
C SER A 42 8.65 -9.24 -9.74
N MET A 43 7.80 -8.25 -10.03
CA MET A 43 6.52 -8.47 -10.71
C MET A 43 6.70 -9.05 -12.11
N ILE A 44 7.62 -8.50 -12.91
CA ILE A 44 7.92 -9.00 -14.26
C ILE A 44 8.35 -10.47 -14.20
N LEU A 45 9.24 -10.80 -13.27
CA LEU A 45 9.73 -12.16 -13.11
C LEU A 45 8.64 -13.13 -12.63
N MET A 46 7.78 -12.69 -11.70
CA MET A 46 6.63 -13.47 -11.22
C MET A 46 5.59 -13.71 -12.33
N ASN A 47 5.32 -12.72 -13.17
CA ASN A 47 4.41 -12.87 -14.31
C ASN A 47 4.94 -13.87 -15.34
N LYS A 48 6.25 -13.85 -15.61
CA LYS A 48 6.90 -14.84 -16.47
C LYS A 48 6.78 -16.26 -15.94
N LEU A 49 6.88 -16.45 -14.62
CA LEU A 49 6.66 -17.74 -13.96
C LEU A 49 5.22 -18.23 -14.12
N ASN A 50 4.25 -17.37 -13.82
CA ASN A 50 2.84 -17.70 -13.92
C ASN A 50 2.44 -18.10 -15.36
N SER A 51 3.15 -17.57 -16.36
CA SER A 51 2.89 -17.86 -17.78
C SER A 51 3.57 -19.14 -18.29
N THR A 52 4.70 -19.54 -17.69
CA THR A 52 5.50 -20.71 -18.13
C THR A 52 4.95 -22.05 -17.60
N GLY A 53 4.06 -22.03 -16.60
CA GLY A 53 3.57 -23.23 -15.92
C GLY A 53 4.62 -23.80 -14.94
N ALA A 54 4.15 -24.38 -13.82
CA ALA A 54 5.00 -24.72 -12.67
C ALA A 54 6.07 -25.80 -12.92
N ASN A 55 5.99 -26.55 -14.03
CA ASN A 55 6.81 -27.74 -14.26
C ASN A 55 8.17 -27.44 -14.91
N ASP A 56 8.40 -26.23 -15.44
CA ASP A 56 9.62 -25.86 -16.18
C ASP A 56 10.30 -24.59 -15.63
N VAL A 57 10.11 -24.26 -14.36
CA VAL A 57 10.73 -23.07 -13.75
C VAL A 57 12.24 -23.29 -13.57
N PRO A 58 13.11 -22.53 -14.25
CA PRO A 58 14.54 -22.67 -14.07
C PRO A 58 14.96 -22.20 -12.67
N VAL A 59 15.90 -22.91 -12.04
CA VAL A 59 16.43 -22.59 -10.69
C VAL A 59 16.91 -21.14 -10.59
N PHE A 60 17.57 -20.61 -11.64
CA PHE A 60 18.05 -19.23 -11.65
C PHE A 60 16.94 -18.18 -11.47
N VAL A 61 15.70 -18.50 -11.85
CA VAL A 61 14.54 -17.61 -11.66
C VAL A 61 14.12 -17.58 -10.19
N ILE A 62 14.16 -18.71 -9.50
CA ILE A 62 13.88 -18.81 -8.07
C ILE A 62 14.92 -18.00 -7.28
N ASP A 63 16.21 -18.19 -7.61
CA ASP A 63 17.30 -17.44 -6.98
C ASP A 63 17.16 -15.93 -7.21
N SER A 64 16.79 -15.52 -8.43
CA SER A 64 16.56 -14.12 -8.77
C SER A 64 15.40 -13.51 -7.98
N LEU A 65 14.28 -14.25 -7.83
CA LEU A 65 13.17 -13.81 -6.99
C LEU A 65 13.56 -13.69 -5.52
N MET A 66 14.35 -14.62 -5.00
CA MET A 66 14.83 -14.59 -3.62
C MET A 66 15.72 -13.37 -3.39
N LEU A 67 16.65 -13.08 -4.32
CA LEU A 67 17.50 -11.89 -4.27
C LEU A 67 16.66 -10.59 -4.30
N LEU A 68 15.68 -10.49 -5.21
CA LEU A 68 14.79 -9.33 -5.28
C LEU A 68 13.95 -9.17 -3.99
N GLN A 69 13.56 -10.28 -3.37
CA GLN A 69 12.83 -10.25 -2.10
C GLN A 69 13.71 -9.75 -0.94
N GLU A 70 14.98 -10.15 -0.88
CA GLU A 70 15.95 -9.65 0.10
C GLU A 70 16.24 -8.16 -0.10
N GLN A 71 16.43 -7.74 -1.35
CA GLN A 71 16.60 -6.32 -1.70
C GLN A 71 15.38 -5.49 -1.30
N THR A 72 14.17 -6.00 -1.57
CA THR A 72 12.92 -5.34 -1.17
C THR A 72 12.86 -5.16 0.35
N GLN A 73 13.24 -6.18 1.13
CA GLN A 73 13.25 -6.09 2.60
C GLN A 73 14.27 -5.07 3.12
N ALA A 74 15.46 -5.01 2.51
CA ALA A 74 16.47 -4.02 2.87
C ALA A 74 15.97 -2.60 2.60
N ILE A 75 15.42 -2.36 1.41
CA ILE A 75 14.84 -1.08 1.00
C ILE A 75 13.66 -0.70 1.92
N ASP A 76 12.76 -1.64 2.22
CA ASP A 76 11.61 -1.40 3.10
C ASP A 76 12.06 -0.94 4.50
N LYS A 77 13.13 -1.54 5.04
CA LYS A 77 13.69 -1.15 6.34
C LYS A 77 14.27 0.27 6.30
N GLU A 78 15.04 0.61 5.27
CA GLU A 78 15.60 1.96 5.09
C GLU A 78 14.51 3.01 4.93
N ASN A 79 13.50 2.70 4.11
CA ASN A 79 12.35 3.54 3.86
C ASN A 79 11.52 3.79 5.13
N GLN A 80 11.29 2.75 5.95
CA GLN A 80 10.58 2.90 7.23
C GLN A 80 11.36 3.77 8.24
N ILE A 81 12.69 3.70 8.25
CA ILE A 81 13.54 4.59 9.06
C ILE A 81 13.41 6.04 8.58
N LEU A 82 13.49 6.25 7.27
CA LEU A 82 13.33 7.57 6.64
C LEU A 82 11.96 8.17 6.99
N VAL A 83 10.88 7.44 6.75
CA VAL A 83 9.51 7.90 7.04
C VAL A 83 9.31 8.16 8.54
N THR A 84 9.84 7.30 9.41
CA THR A 84 9.79 7.54 10.87
C THR A 84 10.49 8.83 11.26
N SER A 85 11.61 9.16 10.62
CA SER A 85 12.35 10.41 10.85
C SER A 85 11.56 11.63 10.37
N ILE A 86 11.01 11.56 9.15
CA ILE A 86 10.21 12.63 8.53
C ILE A 86 8.96 12.94 9.36
N LEU A 87 8.24 11.90 9.80
CA LEU A 87 6.97 12.03 10.53
C LEU A 87 7.14 12.24 12.04
N LYS A 88 8.39 12.33 12.54
CA LYS A 88 8.69 12.43 13.99
C LYS A 88 7.98 13.60 14.68
N LYS A 89 7.71 14.70 13.94
CA LYS A 89 7.04 15.91 14.45
C LYS A 89 5.62 16.10 13.91
N GLY A 90 5.02 15.05 13.35
CA GLY A 90 3.77 15.15 12.60
C GLY A 90 4.00 15.25 11.10
N LEU A 91 2.93 15.47 10.34
CA LEU A 91 2.96 15.51 8.88
C LEU A 91 3.60 16.81 8.41
N PRO A 92 4.75 16.78 7.69
CA PRO A 92 5.35 17.99 7.17
C PRO A 92 4.44 18.62 6.12
N GLU A 93 4.31 19.95 6.17
CA GLU A 93 3.57 20.72 5.17
C GLU A 93 4.48 21.16 4.03
N GLY A 94 3.91 21.28 2.83
CA GLY A 94 4.60 21.82 1.65
C GLY A 94 5.47 20.81 0.89
N LEU A 95 5.43 19.52 1.24
CA LEU A 95 6.00 18.48 0.38
C LEU A 95 5.24 18.39 -0.94
N SER A 96 5.89 17.84 -1.96
CA SER A 96 5.24 17.52 -3.23
C SER A 96 4.17 16.42 -3.05
N GLN A 97 3.18 16.39 -3.96
CA GLN A 97 2.16 15.33 -4.00
C GLN A 97 2.78 13.93 -4.16
N GLN A 98 3.85 13.83 -4.97
CA GLN A 98 4.62 12.59 -5.11
C GLN A 98 5.22 12.15 -3.77
N SER A 99 5.76 13.06 -2.96
CA SER A 99 6.33 12.74 -1.65
C SER A 99 5.29 12.23 -0.66
N TYR A 100 4.10 12.83 -0.60
CA TYR A 100 3.02 12.28 0.22
C TYR A 100 2.58 10.89 -0.25
N LYS A 101 2.51 10.69 -1.57
CA LYS A 101 2.24 9.38 -2.15
C LYS A 101 3.31 8.35 -1.78
N THR A 102 4.59 8.72 -1.80
CA THR A 102 5.70 7.87 -1.36
C THR A 102 5.57 7.49 0.11
N ILE A 103 5.29 8.46 0.98
CA ILE A 103 5.08 8.19 2.42
C ILE A 103 3.94 7.17 2.59
N TRP A 104 2.83 7.37 1.90
CA TRP A 104 1.71 6.43 1.93
C TRP A 104 2.10 5.03 1.42
N LEU A 105 2.81 4.91 0.29
CA LEU A 105 3.26 3.62 -0.26
C LEU A 105 4.12 2.85 0.75
N ILE A 106 5.06 3.54 1.40
CA ILE A 106 5.92 2.94 2.43
C ILE A 106 5.09 2.46 3.62
N VAL A 107 4.11 3.25 4.07
CA VAL A 107 3.20 2.87 5.15
C VAL A 107 2.33 1.67 4.74
N ASP A 108 1.75 1.67 3.54
CA ASP A 108 0.87 0.62 3.03
C ASP A 108 1.58 -0.73 2.92
N HIS A 109 2.84 -0.74 2.47
CA HIS A 109 3.62 -1.97 2.33
C HIS A 109 4.28 -2.46 3.63
N ALA A 110 4.43 -1.59 4.65
CA ALA A 110 5.05 -1.97 5.92
C ALA A 110 4.25 -3.03 6.69
N ASP A 111 4.82 -3.53 7.80
CA ASP A 111 4.15 -4.47 8.68
C ASP A 111 2.91 -3.87 9.37
N LEU A 112 2.08 -4.73 9.96
CA LEU A 112 0.83 -4.31 10.61
C LEU A 112 1.07 -3.30 11.75
N LYS A 113 2.17 -3.43 12.49
CA LYS A 113 2.49 -2.55 13.61
C LYS A 113 2.80 -1.15 13.10
N PHE A 114 3.59 -1.04 12.03
CA PHE A 114 3.94 0.22 11.39
C PHE A 114 2.73 0.88 10.73
N GLN A 115 1.89 0.11 10.03
CA GLN A 115 0.63 0.57 9.45
C GLN A 115 -0.28 1.20 10.51
N LYS A 116 -0.55 0.47 11.60
CA LYS A 116 -1.41 0.96 12.68
C LYS A 116 -0.84 2.19 13.38
N LYS A 117 0.48 2.25 13.57
CA LYS A 117 1.16 3.39 14.17
C LYS A 117 0.96 4.68 13.34
N HIS A 118 0.96 4.57 12.01
CA HIS A 118 0.87 5.73 11.12
C HIS A 118 -0.53 5.94 10.53
N LEU A 119 -1.51 5.06 10.79
CA LEU A 119 -2.88 5.24 10.30
C LEU A 119 -3.48 6.62 10.67
N PRO A 120 -3.33 7.15 11.91
CA PRO A 120 -3.86 8.48 12.25
C PRO A 120 -3.24 9.62 11.43
N ILE A 121 -1.94 9.54 11.09
CA ILE A 121 -1.28 10.58 10.29
C ILE A 121 -1.67 10.50 8.81
N MET A 122 -2.04 9.30 8.33
CA MET A 122 -2.59 9.12 6.98
C MET A 122 -4.03 9.62 6.90
N GLU A 123 -4.80 9.49 7.99
CA GLU A 123 -6.13 10.09 8.10
C GLU A 123 -6.04 11.63 8.04
N GLU A 124 -5.10 12.23 8.79
CA GLU A 124 -4.80 13.67 8.70
C GLU A 124 -4.41 14.07 7.26
N ALA A 125 -3.57 13.29 6.60
CA ALA A 125 -3.12 13.56 5.23
C ALA A 125 -4.28 13.58 4.23
N VAL A 126 -5.27 12.68 4.37
CA VAL A 126 -6.46 12.67 3.52
C VAL A 126 -7.39 13.83 3.82
N GLN A 127 -7.58 14.20 5.09
CA GLN A 127 -8.38 15.38 5.46
C GLN A 127 -7.81 16.69 4.87
N LYS A 128 -6.48 16.72 4.67
CA LYS A 128 -5.76 17.83 4.02
C LYS A 128 -5.62 17.68 2.49
N GLU A 129 -6.22 16.65 1.88
CA GLU A 129 -6.12 16.35 0.44
C GLU A 129 -4.67 16.16 -0.05
N LEU A 130 -3.77 15.71 0.84
CA LEU A 130 -2.36 15.44 0.55
C LEU A 130 -2.15 13.98 0.12
N VAL A 131 -3.08 13.10 0.47
CA VAL A 131 -3.18 11.71 0.03
C VAL A 131 -4.62 11.49 -0.45
N SER A 132 -4.82 10.65 -1.46
CA SER A 132 -6.17 10.40 -1.97
C SER A 132 -7.01 9.59 -0.96
N ALA A 133 -8.33 9.80 -0.97
CA ALA A 133 -9.24 9.00 -0.14
C ALA A 133 -9.21 7.51 -0.51
N GLY A 134 -8.97 7.18 -1.79
CA GLY A 134 -8.78 5.81 -2.26
C GLY A 134 -7.53 5.14 -1.66
N ASP A 135 -6.41 5.86 -1.56
CA ASP A 135 -5.19 5.36 -0.93
C ASP A 135 -5.40 5.05 0.55
N PHE A 136 -6.10 5.93 1.27
CA PHE A 136 -6.45 5.66 2.67
C PHE A 136 -7.43 4.51 2.83
N ALA A 137 -8.38 4.34 1.89
CA ALA A 137 -9.26 3.18 1.86
C ALA A 137 -8.49 1.85 1.72
N VAL A 138 -7.48 1.82 0.83
CA VAL A 138 -6.57 0.67 0.66
C VAL A 138 -5.85 0.34 1.96
N LEU A 139 -5.20 1.32 2.60
CA LEU A 139 -4.49 1.12 3.87
C LEU A 139 -5.43 0.62 4.97
N THR A 140 -6.62 1.23 5.07
CA THR A 140 -7.63 0.88 6.07
C THR A 140 -8.08 -0.57 5.91
N ASP A 141 -8.47 -0.97 4.71
CA ASP A 141 -8.92 -2.33 4.44
C ASP A 141 -7.79 -3.35 4.60
N ARG A 142 -6.55 -2.99 4.24
CA ARG A 142 -5.36 -3.85 4.44
C ARG A 142 -5.13 -4.15 5.91
N ILE A 143 -5.21 -3.12 6.77
CA ILE A 143 -5.13 -3.30 8.23
C ILE A 143 -6.26 -4.22 8.70
N ARG A 144 -7.50 -3.98 8.26
CA ARG A 144 -8.66 -4.81 8.65
C ARG A 144 -8.49 -6.27 8.22
N MET A 145 -8.07 -6.52 6.97
CA MET A 145 -7.77 -7.86 6.48
C MET A 145 -6.68 -8.55 7.31
N ARG A 146 -5.58 -7.86 7.62
CA ARG A 146 -4.49 -8.39 8.46
C ARG A 146 -4.92 -8.66 9.90
N GLU A 147 -5.90 -7.92 10.40
CA GLU A 147 -6.57 -8.18 11.68
C GLU A 147 -7.68 -9.23 11.60
N CYS A 148 -7.85 -9.91 10.45
CA CYS A 148 -8.92 -10.87 10.21
C CYS A 148 -10.34 -10.29 10.41
N LYS A 149 -10.54 -9.02 10.04
CA LYS A 149 -11.83 -8.32 10.08
C LYS A 149 -12.36 -8.10 8.67
N PRO A 150 -13.69 -8.04 8.46
CA PRO A 150 -14.23 -7.65 7.17
C PRO A 150 -13.77 -6.22 6.81
N GLN A 151 -13.57 -5.94 5.53
CA GLN A 151 -13.10 -4.65 5.02
C GLN A 151 -14.26 -3.68 4.75
N LYS A 152 -13.97 -2.39 4.63
CA LYS A 152 -14.98 -1.33 4.48
C LYS A 152 -15.20 -0.94 3.01
N TYR A 153 -14.13 -0.88 2.21
CA TYR A 153 -14.19 -0.32 0.85
C TYR A 153 -13.98 -1.36 -0.26
N GLY A 154 -13.70 -2.62 0.08
CA GLY A 154 -13.59 -3.71 -0.91
C GLY A 154 -12.28 -3.68 -1.69
N THR A 155 -11.20 -3.10 -1.14
CA THR A 155 -9.93 -2.91 -1.86
C THR A 155 -8.96 -4.09 -1.75
N GLN A 156 -9.16 -5.00 -0.81
CA GLN A 156 -8.31 -6.15 -0.56
C GLN A 156 -8.91 -7.43 -1.10
N SER A 157 -8.04 -8.32 -1.54
CA SER A 157 -8.38 -9.65 -2.01
C SER A 157 -7.38 -10.67 -1.50
N TYR A 158 -7.75 -11.95 -1.61
CA TYR A 158 -6.95 -13.07 -1.19
C TYR A 158 -6.90 -14.12 -2.30
N THR A 159 -5.70 -14.42 -2.78
CA THR A 159 -5.48 -15.40 -3.85
C THR A 159 -5.23 -16.79 -3.25
N ILE A 160 -5.94 -17.80 -3.76
CA ILE A 160 -5.72 -19.21 -3.47
C ILE A 160 -5.46 -19.98 -4.75
N THR A 161 -4.90 -21.18 -4.61
CA THR A 161 -4.78 -22.15 -5.70
C THR A 161 -5.78 -23.27 -5.49
N VAL A 162 -6.69 -23.46 -6.44
CA VAL A 162 -7.70 -24.54 -6.49
C VAL A 162 -7.44 -25.34 -7.75
N ASP A 163 -7.20 -26.65 -7.63
CA ASP A 163 -6.92 -27.56 -8.75
C ASP A 163 -5.84 -27.05 -9.72
N GLY A 164 -4.77 -26.46 -9.17
CA GLY A 164 -3.65 -25.90 -9.93
C GLY A 164 -3.93 -24.54 -10.60
N ARG A 165 -5.10 -23.94 -10.39
CA ARG A 165 -5.48 -22.62 -10.92
C ARG A 165 -5.56 -21.58 -9.80
N GLN A 166 -5.09 -20.37 -10.09
CA GLN A 166 -5.26 -19.25 -9.18
C GLN A 166 -6.71 -18.78 -9.19
N VAL A 167 -7.26 -18.48 -8.01
CA VAL A 167 -8.59 -17.88 -7.83
C VAL A 167 -8.44 -16.76 -6.80
N ILE A 168 -8.95 -15.58 -7.13
CA ILE A 168 -8.93 -14.40 -6.27
C ILE A 168 -10.28 -14.28 -5.57
N TYR A 169 -10.29 -14.22 -4.26
CA TYR A 169 -11.47 -13.88 -3.47
C TYR A 169 -11.39 -12.43 -3.04
N ILE A 170 -12.41 -11.63 -3.33
CA ILE A 170 -12.55 -10.33 -2.66
C ILE A 170 -12.74 -10.60 -1.17
N TRP A 171 -11.96 -9.90 -0.35
CA TRP A 171 -12.02 -10.11 1.10
C TRP A 171 -13.41 -9.69 1.64
N PRO A 172 -13.99 -10.40 2.64
CA PRO A 172 -15.29 -10.12 3.24
C PRO A 172 -15.54 -8.65 3.51
N ILE A 173 -16.70 -8.14 3.14
CA ILE A 173 -17.07 -6.73 3.25
C ILE A 173 -18.03 -6.55 4.43
N GLU A 174 -17.81 -5.49 5.22
CA GLU A 174 -18.58 -5.22 6.44
C GLU A 174 -20.05 -4.91 6.14
N ASP A 175 -20.30 -4.11 5.11
CA ASP A 175 -21.64 -3.77 4.64
C ASP A 175 -21.64 -3.72 3.10
N ALA A 176 -21.98 -4.85 2.48
CA ALA A 176 -22.04 -4.96 1.02
C ALA A 176 -23.14 -4.07 0.40
N LYS A 177 -24.21 -3.74 1.14
CA LYS A 177 -25.30 -2.91 0.64
C LYS A 177 -24.88 -1.45 0.52
N MET A 178 -24.08 -0.97 1.46
CA MET A 178 -23.57 0.41 1.48
C MET A 178 -22.25 0.60 0.72
N LEU A 179 -21.62 -0.49 0.26
CA LEU A 179 -20.29 -0.49 -0.35
C LEU A 179 -20.16 0.49 -1.51
N ASN A 180 -21.04 0.42 -2.51
CA ASN A 180 -20.92 1.25 -3.71
C ASN A 180 -21.19 2.73 -3.41
N GLU A 181 -22.05 3.05 -2.43
CA GLU A 181 -22.21 4.42 -1.96
C GLU A 181 -20.91 4.95 -1.33
N LEU A 182 -20.28 4.16 -0.45
CA LEU A 182 -19.00 4.52 0.17
C LEU A 182 -17.89 4.70 -0.86
N ARG A 183 -17.80 3.80 -1.84
CA ARG A 183 -16.79 3.83 -2.90
C ARG A 183 -16.98 5.03 -3.84
N ASN A 184 -18.21 5.34 -4.22
CA ASN A 184 -18.52 6.50 -5.04
C ASN A 184 -18.20 7.82 -4.31
N LYS A 185 -18.47 7.90 -3.01
CA LYS A 185 -18.13 9.08 -2.18
C LYS A 185 -16.63 9.38 -2.14
N ILE A 186 -15.78 8.37 -2.24
CA ILE A 186 -14.31 8.52 -2.25
C ILE A 186 -13.70 8.48 -3.66
N GLY A 187 -14.54 8.42 -4.71
CA GLY A 187 -14.09 8.50 -6.11
C GLY A 187 -13.39 7.26 -6.66
N VAL A 188 -13.64 6.05 -6.12
CA VAL A 188 -13.00 4.80 -6.58
C VAL A 188 -13.90 3.90 -7.44
N GLY A 189 -15.10 4.37 -7.79
CA GLY A 189 -16.08 3.65 -8.60
C GLY A 189 -16.71 2.45 -7.89
N ASP A 190 -17.68 1.80 -8.51
CA ASP A 190 -18.33 0.62 -7.93
C ASP A 190 -17.41 -0.61 -7.84
N ILE A 191 -17.82 -1.61 -7.05
CA ILE A 191 -17.05 -2.84 -6.86
C ILE A 191 -17.06 -3.72 -8.11
N GLU A 192 -18.14 -3.69 -8.89
CA GLU A 192 -18.32 -4.48 -10.11
C GLU A 192 -17.27 -4.10 -11.16
N THR A 193 -17.07 -2.80 -11.41
CA THR A 193 -16.05 -2.28 -12.32
C THR A 193 -14.65 -2.68 -11.85
N TYR A 194 -14.39 -2.56 -10.55
CA TYR A 194 -13.11 -2.99 -9.97
C TYR A 194 -12.85 -4.49 -10.18
N ILE A 195 -13.85 -5.34 -9.95
CA ILE A 195 -13.75 -6.79 -10.17
C ILE A 195 -13.48 -7.11 -11.65
N GLN A 196 -14.13 -6.40 -12.58
CA GLN A 196 -13.90 -6.58 -14.02
C GLN A 196 -12.45 -6.24 -14.40
N VAL A 197 -11.94 -5.10 -13.92
CA VAL A 197 -10.53 -4.71 -14.14
C VAL A 197 -9.59 -5.74 -13.51
N LEU A 198 -9.84 -6.14 -12.26
CA LEU A 198 -9.01 -7.12 -11.56
C LEU A 198 -8.98 -8.47 -12.30
N LYS A 199 -10.14 -8.94 -12.79
CA LYS A 199 -10.25 -10.17 -13.58
C LYS A 199 -9.45 -10.07 -14.89
N ALA A 200 -9.56 -8.94 -15.59
CA ALA A 200 -8.82 -8.70 -16.84
C ALA A 200 -7.30 -8.64 -16.61
N THR A 201 -6.85 -7.95 -15.55
CA THR A 201 -5.43 -7.79 -15.24
C THR A 201 -4.81 -9.06 -14.67
N ALA A 202 -5.51 -9.77 -13.78
CA ALA A 202 -4.98 -10.96 -13.13
C ALA A 202 -5.06 -12.22 -13.99
N GLY A 203 -5.92 -12.23 -15.03
CA GLY A 203 -6.09 -13.37 -15.92
C GLY A 203 -6.65 -14.63 -15.25
N CYS A 204 -7.31 -14.47 -14.10
CA CYS A 204 -7.89 -15.56 -13.33
C CYS A 204 -9.28 -15.21 -12.79
N GLU A 205 -9.97 -16.21 -12.26
CA GLU A 205 -11.30 -16.01 -11.68
C GLU A 205 -11.24 -15.11 -10.45
N VAL A 206 -12.17 -14.16 -10.38
CA VAL A 206 -12.36 -13.28 -9.22
C VAL A 206 -13.75 -13.57 -8.67
N ILE A 207 -13.80 -14.01 -7.40
CA ILE A 207 -15.02 -14.34 -6.67
C ILE A 207 -15.30 -13.22 -5.69
N TYR A 208 -16.49 -12.64 -5.83
CA TYR A 208 -17.09 -11.75 -4.84
C TYR A 208 -18.42 -12.33 -4.40
N ASP A 209 -18.53 -12.61 -3.12
CA ASP A 209 -19.76 -13.06 -2.47
C ASP A 209 -20.07 -12.08 -1.32
N PRO A 210 -21.16 -11.29 -1.42
CA PRO A 210 -21.51 -10.29 -0.41
C PRO A 210 -21.88 -10.90 0.94
N GLU A 211 -22.21 -12.19 1.00
CA GLU A 211 -22.54 -12.91 2.23
C GLU A 211 -21.33 -13.65 2.83
N LEU A 212 -20.17 -13.62 2.14
CA LEU A 212 -18.95 -14.29 2.60
C LEU A 212 -18.39 -13.59 3.83
N THR A 213 -18.21 -14.35 4.90
CA THR A 213 -17.60 -13.90 6.16
C THR A 213 -16.17 -14.41 6.30
N VAL A 214 -15.37 -13.70 7.10
CA VAL A 214 -14.00 -14.14 7.44
C VAL A 214 -14.01 -15.53 8.11
N HIS A 215 -15.05 -15.84 8.88
CA HIS A 215 -15.21 -17.15 9.53
C HIS A 215 -15.44 -18.28 8.52
N GLN A 216 -16.27 -18.05 7.49
CA GLN A 216 -16.46 -19.01 6.40
C GLN A 216 -15.14 -19.24 5.65
N MET A 217 -14.40 -18.18 5.30
CA MET A 217 -13.08 -18.32 4.66
C MET A 217 -12.10 -19.15 5.51
N LYS A 218 -12.10 -18.96 6.84
CA LYS A 218 -11.30 -19.78 7.76
C LYS A 218 -11.73 -21.24 7.73
N LYS A 219 -13.04 -21.51 7.82
CA LYS A 219 -13.59 -22.87 7.79
C LYS A 219 -13.33 -23.60 6.48
N MET A 220 -13.34 -22.88 5.37
CA MET A 220 -12.99 -23.39 4.04
C MET A 220 -11.49 -23.68 3.89
N GLY A 221 -10.67 -23.44 4.92
CA GLY A 221 -9.22 -23.63 4.87
C GLY A 221 -8.49 -22.64 3.95
N LEU A 222 -9.18 -21.60 3.49
CA LEU A 222 -8.64 -20.64 2.54
C LEU A 222 -7.58 -19.75 3.19
N LEU A 223 -7.72 -19.45 4.49
CA LEU A 223 -6.73 -18.66 5.21
C LEU A 223 -5.61 -19.56 5.72
N LYS A 224 -4.46 -19.55 5.06
CA LYS A 224 -3.25 -20.18 5.60
C LYS A 224 -2.90 -19.50 6.94
N ASN A 225 -2.82 -20.28 8.02
CA ASN A 225 -2.29 -19.82 9.30
C ASN A 225 -0.84 -19.34 9.08
N LYS A 226 -0.62 -18.02 8.89
CA LYS A 226 0.71 -17.42 8.98
C LYS A 226 1.13 -17.35 10.45
N LYS A 227 1.39 -18.50 11.08
CA LYS A 227 2.27 -18.54 12.24
C LYS A 227 3.67 -18.25 11.74
N GLY A 228 4.15 -17.02 11.95
CA GLY A 228 5.56 -16.65 11.88
C GLY A 228 6.16 -16.57 10.48
N ARG A 229 6.15 -15.38 9.89
CA ARG A 229 7.33 -14.84 9.19
C ARG A 229 7.45 -13.39 9.64
N ILE A 230 8.29 -13.22 10.66
CA ILE A 230 8.83 -11.96 11.16
C ILE A 230 9.96 -11.57 10.20
#